data_AF-A0A7U9QZA0-F1
#
_entry.id   AF-A0A7U9QZA0-F1
#
_cell.length_a   1.000
_cell.length_b   1.000
_cell.length_c   1.000
_cell.angle_alpha   90.00
_cell.angle_beta   90.00
_cell.angle_gamma   90.00
#
_symmetry.space_group_name_H-M   'P 1'
#
loop_
_entity.id
_entity.type
_entity.pdbx_description
1 polymer ?
#
loop_
_entity_poly.entity_id
_entity_poly.type
_entity_poly.pdbx_seq_one_letter_code
_entity_poly.pdbx_strand_id
1 'polypeptide(L)' 'MNTDYQGIREKAEADGYKVDDDTFQGLIEYARRKAKTAGRDESYLPFLLPDVIKEWCGTSGGLSIHTA' A
#
# COMPACT_ATOMS: atom_id res chain seq x y z
N MET A 1 8.47 -11.79 14.04
CA MET A 1 7.46 -12.03 12.98
C MET A 1 8.05 -11.52 11.69
N ASN A 2 8.32 -12.41 10.73
CA ASN A 2 8.90 -12.05 9.44
C ASN A 2 7.72 -11.76 8.49
N THR A 3 7.23 -10.53 8.51
CA THR A 3 6.12 -10.14 7.64
C THR A 3 6.64 -10.07 6.21
N ASP A 4 6.09 -10.88 5.31
CA ASP A 4 6.52 -10.97 3.92
C ASP A 4 6.01 -9.77 3.09
N TYR A 5 6.62 -8.61 3.32
CA TYR A 5 6.30 -7.39 2.57
C TYR A 5 6.73 -7.51 1.11
N GLN A 6 7.78 -8.28 0.82
CA GLN A 6 8.27 -8.47 -0.53
C GLN A 6 7.24 -9.18 -1.42
N GLY A 7 6.62 -10.27 -0.96
CA GLY A 7 5.57 -10.95 -1.73
C GLY A 7 4.32 -10.08 -1.93
N ILE A 8 4.02 -9.17 -1.00
CA ILE A 8 2.95 -8.17 -1.19
C ILE A 8 3.31 -7.21 -2.32
N ARG A 9 4.55 -6.73 -2.37
CA ARG A 9 5.05 -5.87 -3.45
C ARG A 9 5.00 -6.59 -4.79
N GLU A 10 5.55 -7.80 -4.87
CA GLU A 10 5.58 -8.60 -6.11
C GLU A 10 4.16 -8.84 -6.65
N LYS A 11 3.20 -9.11 -5.77
CA LYS A 11 1.79 -9.24 -6.15
C LYS A 11 1.19 -7.92 -6.65
N ALA A 12 1.47 -6.81 -5.98
CA ALA A 12 1.01 -5.49 -6.41
C ALA A 12 1.60 -5.11 -7.77
N GLU A 13 2.86 -5.42 -8.02
CA GLU A 13 3.54 -5.20 -9.31
C GLU A 13 2.93 -6.07 -10.42
N ALA A 14 2.58 -7.33 -10.12
CA ALA A 14 1.86 -8.21 -11.05
C ALA A 14 0.47 -7.68 -11.39
N ASP A 15 -0.21 -7.03 -10.43
CA ASP A 15 -1.49 -6.34 -10.64
C ASP A 15 -1.34 -4.97 -11.36
N GLY A 16 -0.11 -4.56 -11.71
CA GLY A 16 0.19 -3.32 -12.44
C GLY A 16 0.52 -2.11 -11.56
N TYR A 17 0.53 -2.27 -10.24
CA TYR A 17 0.85 -1.22 -9.28
C TYR A 17 2.34 -1.26 -8.93
N LYS A 18 3.14 -0.48 -9.64
CA LYS A 18 4.59 -0.40 -9.43
C LYS A 18 4.95 0.77 -8.51
N VAL A 19 5.78 0.49 -7.52
CA VAL A 19 6.36 1.47 -6.60
C VAL A 19 7.86 1.20 -6.45
N ASP A 20 8.66 2.26 -6.40
CA ASP A 20 10.07 2.16 -6.08
C ASP A 20 10.28 1.80 -4.59
N ASP A 21 11.49 1.39 -4.23
CA ASP A 21 11.83 0.94 -2.89
C ASP A 21 11.65 2.02 -1.81
N ASP A 22 12.02 3.27 -2.09
CA ASP A 22 11.86 4.39 -1.15
C ASP A 22 10.38 4.68 -0.90
N THR A 23 9.58 4.73 -1.96
CA THR A 23 8.12 4.86 -1.89
C THR A 23 7.51 3.70 -1.12
N PHE A 24 7.92 2.46 -1.42
CA PHE A 24 7.41 1.26 -0.75
C PHE A 24 7.70 1.28 0.75
N GLN A 25 8.91 1.67 1.16
CA GLN A 25 9.26 1.84 2.57
C GLN A 25 8.41 2.92 3.24
N GLY A 26 8.16 4.04 2.55
CA GLY A 26 7.23 5.08 3.00
C GLY A 26 5.80 4.57 3.19
N LEU A 27 5.31 3.72 2.28
CA LEU A 27 3.98 3.12 2.34
C LEU A 27 3.84 2.13 3.51
N ILE A 28 4.89 1.37 3.85
CA ILE A 28 4.92 0.52 5.05
C ILE A 28 4.76 1.37 6.31
N GLU A 29 5.52 2.46 6.44
CA GLU A 29 5.43 3.35 7.59
C GLU A 29 4.07 4.07 7.66
N TYR A 30 3.50 4.43 6.51
CA TYR A 30 2.16 4.99 6.45
C TYR A 30 1.10 3.98 6.89
N ALA A 31 1.17 2.75 6.39
CA ALA A 31 0.29 1.66 6.82
C ALA A 31 0.42 1.39 8.32
N ARG A 32 1.63 1.44 8.89
CA ARG A 32 1.89 1.36 10.35
C ARG A 32 1.17 2.44 11.14
N ARG A 33 1.27 3.69 10.70
CA ARG A 33 0.58 4.81 11.36
C ARG A 33 -0.94 4.64 11.25
N LYS A 34 -1.46 4.26 10.08
CA LYS A 34 -2.89 4.04 9.83
C LYS A 34 -3.44 2.88 10.68
N ALA A 35 -2.70 1.78 10.81
CA ALA A 35 -3.06 0.66 11.68
C ALA A 35 -3.11 1.07 13.16
N LYS A 36 -2.08 1.79 13.65
CA LYS A 36 -2.06 2.31 15.03
C LYS A 36 -3.25 3.23 15.33
N THR A 37 -3.58 4.15 14.42
CA THR A 37 -4.75 5.03 14.56
C THR A 37 -6.06 4.24 14.61
N ALA A 38 -6.15 3.13 13.89
CA ALA A 38 -7.31 2.23 13.91
C ALA A 38 -7.33 1.28 15.13
N GLY A 39 -6.38 1.38 16.06
CA GLY A 39 -6.24 0.46 17.19
C GLY A 39 -5.87 -0.96 16.79
N ARG A 40 -5.19 -1.13 15.64
CA ARG A 40 -4.72 -2.41 15.11
C ARG A 40 -3.20 -2.53 15.24
N ASP A 41 -2.73 -3.74 15.53
CA ASP A 41 -1.31 -4.06 15.60
C ASP A 41 -0.66 -4.27 14.22
N GLU A 42 0.67 -4.43 14.21
CA GLU A 42 1.46 -4.70 13.01
C GLU A 42 1.04 -5.98 12.27
N SER A 43 0.37 -6.91 12.95
CA SER A 43 -0.24 -8.10 12.33
C SER A 43 -1.30 -7.74 11.27
N TYR A 44 -1.82 -6.51 11.28
CA TYR A 44 -2.78 -6.01 10.31
C TYR A 44 -2.12 -5.43 9.04
N LEU A 45 -0.83 -5.13 9.08
CA LEU A 45 -0.10 -4.53 7.95
C LEU A 45 -0.16 -5.34 6.65
N PRO A 46 -0.07 -6.67 6.64
CA PRO A 46 -0.16 -7.44 5.40
C PRO A 46 -1.48 -7.26 4.66
N PHE A 47 -2.55 -6.96 5.40
CA PHE A 47 -3.88 -6.74 4.85
C PHE A 47 -4.06 -5.31 4.37
N LEU A 48 -3.47 -4.35 5.09
CA LEU A 48 -3.61 -2.92 4.78
C LEU A 48 -2.63 -2.42 3.70
N LEU A 49 -1.43 -3.00 3.64
CA LEU A 49 -0.38 -2.56 2.73
C LEU A 49 -0.77 -2.67 1.24
N PRO A 50 -1.42 -3.76 0.76
CA PRO A 50 -1.93 -3.83 -0.61
C PRO A 50 -2.89 -2.69 -0.94
N ASP A 51 -3.82 -2.36 -0.02
CA ASP A 51 -4.77 -1.26 -0.23
C ASP A 51 -4.08 0.09 -0.25
N VAL A 52 -3.08 0.30 0.61
CA VAL A 52 -2.27 1.53 0.63
C VAL A 52 -1.47 1.71 -0.66
N ILE A 53 -0.90 0.63 -1.21
CA ILE A 53 -0.19 0.67 -2.50
C ILE A 53 -1.15 1.02 -3.64
N LYS A 54 -2.34 0.40 -3.66
CA LYS A 54 -3.39 0.70 -4.65
C LYS A 54 -3.90 2.12 -4.51
N GLU A 55 -4.11 2.61 -3.29
CA GLU A 55 -4.50 3.99 -2.99
C GLU A 55 -3.45 4.97 -3.53
N TRP A 56 -2.16 4.72 -3.29
CA TRP A 56 -1.07 5.56 -3.77
C TRP A 56 -0.98 5.59 -5.30
N CYS A 57 -0.97 4.42 -5.93
CA CYS A 57 -0.83 4.29 -7.38
C CYS A 57 -2.11 4.69 -8.13
N GLY A 58 -3.29 4.50 -7.53
CA GLY A 58 -4.57 4.98 -8.04
C GLY A 58 -4.73 6.50 -7.89
N THR A 59 -4.18 7.09 -6.82
CA THR A 59 -4.20 8.55 -6.60
C THR A 59 -3.28 9.29 -7.58
N SER A 60 -2.16 8.67 -7.98
CA SER A 60 -1.27 9.21 -9.01
C SER A 60 -1.73 8.91 -10.46
N GLY A 61 -2.81 8.16 -10.65
CA GLY A 61 -3.33 7.76 -11.97
C GLY A 61 -4.86 7.83 -12.15
N GLY A 62 -5.59 8.63 -11.36
CA GLY A 62 -7.04 8.45 -11.25
C GLY A 62 -7.91 9.67 -10.99
N LEU A 63 -7.47 10.91 -11.26
CA LEU A 63 -8.40 12.04 -11.43
C LEU A 63 -8.66 12.29 -12.93
N SER A 64 -9.10 11.26 -13.65
CA SER A 64 -10.02 11.48 -14.77
C SER A 64 -11.44 11.39 -14.22
N ILE A 65 -11.88 12.46 -13.58
CA ILE A 65 -13.30 12.74 -13.44
C ILE A 65 -13.88 12.86 -14.85
N HIS A 66 -14.40 11.77 -15.42
CA HIS A 66 -15.38 11.90 -16.50
C HIS A 66 -16.67 12.42 -15.85
N THR A 67 -16.74 13.74 -15.67
CA THR A 67 -18.01 14.44 -15.78
C THR A 67 -18.32 14.52 -17.27
N ALA A 68 -19.22 13.64 -17.71
CA ALA A 68 -19.98 13.79 -18.96
C ALA A 68 -21.47 13.67 -18.61
#